data_AF-A0A8X6V345-F1
#
_entry.id   AF-A0A8X6V345-F1
#
_cell.length_a   1.000
_cell.length_b   1.000
_cell.length_c   1.000
_cell.angle_alpha   90.00
_cell.angle_beta   90.00
_cell.angle_gamma   90.00
#
_symmetry.space_group_name_H-M   'P 1'
#
loop_
_entity.id
_entity.type
_entity.pdbx_description
1 polymer ?
#
loop_
_entity_poly.entity_id
_entity_poly.type
_entity_poly.pdbx_seq_one_letter_code
_entity_poly.pdbx_strand_id
1 'polypeptide(L)' 'MTGHIYRDVILEQHGRLFRGAMGAEFLFMDDKARPHRANIVDVCLQSEDITRMDWPAYSPDSNPIQHVWVMLGR' A
#
# COMPACT_ATOMS: atom_id res chain seq x y z
N MET A 1 -4.95 -10.49 8.24
CA MET A 1 -4.99 -10.36 6.75
C MET A 1 -3.87 -11.22 6.15
N THR A 2 -4.08 -11.84 4.99
CA THR A 2 -3.04 -12.59 4.24
C THR A 2 -2.58 -11.78 3.03
N GLY A 3 -1.45 -12.14 2.41
CA GLY A 3 -0.97 -11.45 1.19
C GLY A 3 -1.96 -11.53 0.02
N HIS A 4 -2.70 -12.64 -0.10
CA HIS A 4 -3.78 -12.78 -1.09
C HIS A 4 -4.91 -11.77 -0.86
N ILE A 5 -5.41 -11.68 0.38
CA ILE A 5 -6.48 -10.73 0.72
C ILE A 5 -6.01 -9.29 0.52
N TYR A 6 -4.75 -8.99 0.88
CA TYR A 6 -4.19 -7.66 0.67
C TYR A 6 -4.11 -7.30 -0.82
N ARG A 7 -3.60 -8.21 -1.66
CA ARG A 7 -3.61 -8.02 -3.11
C ARG A 7 -5.02 -7.76 -3.64
N ASP A 8 -5.97 -8.65 -3.35
CA ASP A 8 -7.31 -8.61 -3.96
C ASP A 8 -8.11 -7.39 -3.52
N VAL A 9 -8.05 -7.06 -2.22
CA VAL A 9 -8.88 -6.01 -1.64
C VAL A 9 -8.22 -4.65 -1.72
N ILE A 10 -6.90 -4.56 -1.53
CA ILE A 10 -6.21 -3.27 -1.51
C ILE A 10 -5.65 -2.93 -2.89
N LEU A 11 -4.81 -3.79 -3.46
CA LEU A 11 -4.10 -3.44 -4.69
C LEU A 11 -5.00 -3.50 -5.93
N GLU A 12 -5.69 -4.62 -6.17
CA GLU A 12 -6.47 -4.79 -7.41
C GLU A 12 -7.69 -3.86 -7.45
N GLN A 13 -8.36 -3.64 -6.31
CA GLN A 13 -9.54 -2.77 -6.25
C GLN A 13 -9.16 -1.29 -6.15
N HIS A 14 -8.26 -0.92 -5.23
CA HIS A 14 -8.01 0.48 -4.90
C HIS A 14 -6.70 0.97 -5.54
N GLY A 15 -5.60 0.23 -5.38
CA GLY A 15 -4.29 0.59 -5.92
C GLY A 15 -4.34 0.85 -7.43
N ARG A 16 -4.91 -0.08 -8.19
CA ARG A 16 -5.09 0.03 -9.65
C ARG A 16 -5.97 1.23 -10.04
N LEU A 17 -7.07 1.45 -9.33
CA LEU A 17 -7.98 2.56 -9.58
C LEU A 17 -7.25 3.90 -9.39
N PHE A 18 -6.52 4.05 -8.29
CA PHE A 18 -5.76 5.26 -7.99
C PHE A 18 -4.58 5.47 -8.95
N ARG A 19 -3.88 4.40 -9.35
CA ARG A 19 -2.86 4.48 -10.41
C ARG A 19 -3.45 4.97 -11.73
N GLY A 20 -4.64 4.48 -12.10
CA GLY A 20 -5.33 4.92 -13.31
C GLY A 20 -5.72 6.40 -13.27
N ALA A 21 -6.17 6.88 -12.10
CA ALA A 21 -6.60 8.27 -11.91
C ALA A 21 -5.44 9.27 -11.77
N MET A 22 -4.38 8.91 -11.05
CA MET A 22 -3.25 9.81 -10.74
C MET A 22 -2.09 9.72 -11.73
N GLY A 23 -2.02 8.67 -12.55
CA GLY A 23 -0.99 8.52 -13.57
C GLY A 23 0.35 7.98 -13.04
N ALA A 24 1.42 8.20 -13.80
CA ALA A 24 2.73 7.58 -13.57
C ALA A 24 3.45 8.06 -12.30
N GLU A 25 3.12 9.26 -11.81
CA GLU A 25 3.70 9.83 -10.58
C GLU A 25 3.06 9.25 -9.31
N PHE A 26 2.12 8.30 -9.44
CA PHE A 26 1.49 7.67 -8.29
C PHE A 26 2.49 6.80 -7.51
N LEU A 27 2.66 7.13 -6.24
CA LEU A 27 3.48 6.38 -5.30
C LEU A 27 2.60 5.70 -4.25
N PHE A 28 2.67 4.38 -4.17
CA PHE A 28 1.93 3.60 -3.19
C PHE A 28 2.71 3.48 -1.88
N MET A 29 2.07 3.82 -0.77
CA MET A 29 2.66 3.75 0.56
C MET A 29 1.97 2.66 1.39
N ASP A 30 2.77 1.75 1.94
CA ASP A 30 2.33 0.76 2.92
C ASP A 30 3.37 0.56 4.02
N ASP A 31 2.97 -0.11 5.10
CA ASP A 31 3.91 -0.53 6.13
C ASP A 31 4.60 -1.86 5.77
N LYS A 32 5.54 -2.30 6.61
CA LYS A 32 6.27 -3.56 6.42
C LYS A 32 5.57 -4.79 7.01
N ALA A 33 4.25 -4.77 7.20
CA ALA A 33 3.52 -5.93 7.69
C ALA A 33 3.72 -7.13 6.75
N ARG A 34 3.75 -8.34 7.32
CA ARG A 34 4.02 -9.59 6.58
C ARG A 34 3.14 -9.77 5.33
N PRO A 35 1.84 -9.46 5.35
CA PRO A 35 1.00 -9.56 4.14
C PRO A 35 1.44 -8.64 3.01
N HIS A 36 1.90 -7.43 3.31
CA HIS A 36 2.32 -6.41 2.33
C HIS A 36 3.67 -6.73 1.69
N ARG A 37 4.44 -7.61 2.34
CA ARG A 37 5.76 -8.08 1.89
C ARG A 37 5.73 -9.51 1.36
N ALA A 38 4.54 -10.03 1.04
CA ALA A 38 4.40 -11.32 0.38
C ALA A 38 4.78 -11.20 -1.11
N ASN A 39 5.43 -12.22 -1.68
CA ASN A 39 5.86 -12.21 -3.09
C ASN A 39 4.71 -11.89 -4.07
N ILE A 40 3.51 -12.37 -3.77
CA ILE A 40 2.32 -12.11 -4.60
C ILE A 40 1.94 -10.63 -4.68
N VAL A 41 2.27 -9.85 -3.65
CA VAL A 41 2.04 -8.41 -3.57
C VAL A 41 3.07 -7.68 -4.43
N ASP A 42 4.34 -8.06 -4.34
CA ASP A 42 5.39 -7.45 -5.17
C ASP A 42 5.15 -7.72 -6.67
N VAL A 43 4.70 -8.93 -7.03
CA VAL A 43 4.31 -9.27 -8.42
C VAL A 43 3.12 -8.42 -8.90
N CYS A 44 2.11 -8.21 -8.05
CA CYS A 44 0.95 -7.38 -8.39
C CYS A 44 1.35 -5.92 -8.62
N LEU A 45 2.15 -5.33 -7.73
CA LEU A 45 2.65 -3.95 -7.88
C LEU A 45 3.40 -3.76 -9.19
N GLN A 46 4.25 -4.72 -9.57
CA GLN A 46 4.95 -4.69 -10.85
C GLN A 46 4.00 -4.80 -12.05
N SER A 47 3.02 -5.70 -11.99
CA SER A 47 2.05 -5.90 -13.07
C SER A 47 1.15 -4.69 -13.31
N GLU A 48 0.85 -3.93 -12.25
CA GLU A 48 0.01 -2.74 -12.30
C GLU A 48 0.79 -1.44 -12.53
N ASP A 49 2.12 -1.52 -12.72
CA ASP A 49 3.01 -0.37 -12.86
C ASP A 49 2.88 0.61 -11.68
N ILE A 50 2.79 0.04 -10.47
CA ILE A 50 2.66 0.79 -9.22
C ILE A 50 4.02 0.80 -8.52
N THR A 51 4.61 1.98 -8.40
CA THR A 51 5.83 2.15 -7.60
C THR A 51 5.46 2.17 -6.12
N ARG A 52 6.11 1.31 -5.32
CA ARG A 52 5.99 1.35 -3.86
C ARG A 52 7.05 2.27 -3.27
N MET A 53 6.66 3.12 -2.32
CA MET A 53 7.59 3.93 -1.56
C MET A 53 8.49 3.06 -0.69
N ASP A 54 9.80 3.28 -0.79
CA ASP A 54 10.75 2.70 0.16
C ASP A 54 10.63 3.43 1.50
N TRP A 55 9.95 2.77 2.43
CA TRP A 55 9.74 3.29 3.78
C TRP A 55 10.70 2.64 4.78
N PRO A 56 11.31 3.40 5.72
CA PRO A 56 12.11 2.81 6.79
C PRO A 56 11.25 1.96 7.75
N ALA A 57 11.83 0.88 8.28
CA ALA A 57 11.15 0.10 9.32
C ALA A 57 11.10 0.92 10.61
N TYR A 58 10.06 0.73 11.44
CA TYR A 58 9.93 1.36 12.76
C TYR A 58 9.75 2.90 12.77
N SER A 59 9.15 3.46 11.72
CA SER A 59 8.72 4.87 11.69
C SER A 59 7.19 4.99 11.64
N PRO A 60 6.47 4.59 12.71
CA PRO A 60 5.02 4.66 12.76
C PRO A 60 4.52 6.10 12.65
N ASP A 61 5.19 7.03 13.34
CA ASP A 61 4.82 8.46 13.39
C ASP A 61 4.85 9.15 12.03
N SER A 62 5.62 8.60 11.09
CA SER A 62 5.77 9.17 9.76
C SER A 62 4.64 8.72 8.81
N ASN A 63 3.83 7.72 9.17
CA ASN A 63 2.76 7.24 8.30
C ASN A 63 1.51 8.14 8.44
N PRO A 64 1.13 8.91 7.41
CA PRO A 64 0.00 9.84 7.50
C PRO A 64 -1.31 9.16 7.88
N ILE A 65 -1.49 7.87 7.55
CA ILE A 65 -2.70 7.14 7.90
C ILE A 65 -2.85 6.97 9.42
N GLN A 66 -1.75 6.86 10.16
CA GLN A 66 -1.82 6.74 11.63
C GLN A 66 -2.38 8.01 12.25
N HIS A 67 -2.02 9.18 11.72
CA HIS A 67 -2.58 10.44 12.17
C HIS A 67 -4.08 10.53 11.86
N VAL A 68 -4.49 10.08 10.67
CA VAL A 68 -5.92 10.00 10.30
C VAL A 68 -6.70 9.08 11.24
N TRP A 69 -6.18 7.90 11.58
CA TRP A 69 -6.81 7.00 12.56
C TRP A 69 -6.97 7.62 13.95
N VAL A 70 -5.97 8.39 14.40
CA VAL A 70 -6.05 9.14 15.67
C VAL A 70 -7.16 10.18 15.61
N MET A 71 -7.26 10.94 14.51
CA MET A 71 -8.33 11.93 14.32
C MET A 71 -9.73 11.29 14.22
N LEU A 72 -9.81 10.07 13.68
CA LEU A 72 -11.06 9.32 13.56
C LEU A 72 -11.51 8.65 14.87
N GLY A 73 -10.73 8.76 15.95
CA GLY A 73 -11.13 8.31 17.28
C GLY A 73 -10.83 6.84 17.62
N ARG A 74 -10.06 6.15 16.76
CA ARG A 74 -9.75 4.71 16.80
C ARG A 74 -10.94 3.77 16.55
#